data_AF-A0A9X2LQF8-F1
#
_entry.id   AF-A0A9X2LQF8-F1
#
_cell.length_a   1.000
_cell.length_b   1.000
_cell.length_c   1.000
_cell.angle_alpha   90.00
_cell.angle_beta   90.00
_cell.angle_gamma   90.00
#
_symmetry.space_group_name_H-M   'P 1'
#
loop_
_entity.id
_entity.type
_entity.pdbx_description
1 polymer ?
#
loop_
_entity_poly.entity_id
_entity_poly.type
_entity_poly.pdbx_seq_one_letter_code
_entity_poly.pdbx_strand_id
1 'polypeptide(L)'
;MTEHPVRTPGGRPIGTLGTGSYPPAGTVSNELVAERAGTTPERISVKAGIHSRCYAADHEATSDPAVEAARAALADAGIRADQLGRIVVATSTPDHPRPATACPVRHRIGAPGAAVREHTQGTGQ
;
A
#
# COMPACT_ATOMS: atom_id res chain seq x y z
N MET A 1 -14.50 3.96 -17.33
CA MET A 1 -13.52 4.97 -16.86
C MET A 1 -12.26 4.71 -17.67
N THR A 2 -12.07 5.44 -18.76
CA THR A 2 -11.04 5.17 -19.78
C THR A 2 -9.90 6.15 -19.54
N GLU A 3 -8.82 5.70 -18.92
CA GLU A 3 -7.64 6.51 -18.67
C GLU A 3 -7.03 6.99 -20.00
N HIS A 4 -6.76 8.29 -20.13
CA HIS A 4 -6.03 8.86 -21.27
C HIS A 4 -4.52 8.87 -20.96
N PRO A 5 -3.67 8.29 -21.84
CA PRO A 5 -2.23 8.29 -21.62
C PRO A 5 -1.68 9.72 -21.69
N VAL A 6 -0.99 10.15 -20.63
CA VAL A 6 -0.22 11.39 -20.62
C VAL A 6 0.92 11.25 -21.63
N ARG A 7 0.81 11.95 -22.77
CA ARG A 7 1.84 11.94 -23.82
C ARG A 7 2.95 12.93 -23.48
N THR A 8 4.10 12.45 -23.04
CA THR A 8 5.34 13.23 -23.04
C THR A 8 5.91 13.27 -24.47
N PRO A 9 6.29 14.43 -25.04
CA PRO A 9 6.84 14.49 -26.39
C PRO A 9 8.15 13.66 -26.47
N GLY A 10 8.17 12.62 -27.31
CA GLY A 10 9.35 11.76 -27.54
C GLY A 10 9.53 10.58 -26.56
N GLY A 11 8.65 10.39 -25.57
CA GLY A 11 8.72 9.28 -24.62
C GLY A 11 7.91 8.06 -25.05
N ARG A 12 8.35 6.85 -24.65
CA ARG A 12 7.47 5.66 -24.66
C ARG A 12 6.24 5.96 -23.79
N PRO A 13 5.02 5.61 -24.22
CA PRO A 13 3.81 5.87 -23.43
C PRO A 13 3.92 5.20 -22.06
N ILE A 14 3.56 5.94 -21.01
CA ILE A 14 3.47 5.45 -19.63
C ILE A 14 2.01 5.35 -19.22
N GLY A 15 1.69 4.38 -18.37
CA GLY A 15 0.34 4.18 -17.85
C GLY A 15 0.31 3.12 -16.77
N THR A 16 -0.81 3.04 -16.07
CA THR A 16 -1.09 2.00 -15.08
C THR A 16 -1.53 0.74 -15.81
N LEU A 17 -0.80 -0.36 -15.62
CA LEU A 17 -1.15 -1.66 -16.22
C LEU A 17 -2.13 -2.46 -15.36
N GLY A 18 -2.10 -2.26 -14.05
CA GLY A 18 -3.00 -2.90 -13.10
C GLY A 18 -2.87 -2.32 -11.71
N THR A 19 -3.85 -2.61 -10.87
CA THR A 19 -3.93 -2.13 -9.48
C THR A 19 -4.27 -3.27 -8.54
N GLY A 20 -3.89 -3.14 -7.27
CA GLY A 20 -4.13 -4.15 -6.26
C GLY A 20 -4.20 -3.52 -4.89
N SER A 21 -5.05 -4.07 -4.03
CA SER A 21 -5.20 -3.65 -2.65
C SER A 21 -5.31 -4.88 -1.75
N TYR A 22 -4.86 -4.72 -0.52
CA TYR A 22 -5.03 -5.72 0.52
C TYR A 22 -5.38 -4.97 1.82
N PRO A 23 -6.67 -4.95 2.20
CA PRO A 23 -7.07 -4.46 3.51
C PRO A 23 -6.77 -5.54 4.55
N PRO A 24 -6.06 -5.22 5.65
CA PRO A 24 -5.91 -6.16 6.76
C PRO A 24 -7.27 -6.61 7.29
N ALA A 25 -7.37 -7.87 7.73
CA ALA A 25 -8.64 -8.47 8.15
C ALA A 25 -9.23 -7.86 9.43
N GLY A 26 -8.39 -7.26 10.29
CA GLY A 26 -8.81 -6.73 11.58
C GLY A 26 -9.70 -5.51 11.44
N THR A 27 -11.03 -5.68 11.45
CA THR A 27 -11.95 -4.53 11.42
C THR A 27 -12.19 -4.01 12.83
N VAL A 28 -11.86 -2.74 13.04
CA VAL A 28 -12.02 -2.02 14.30
C VAL A 28 -13.13 -0.98 14.15
N SER A 29 -14.12 -1.06 15.03
CA SER A 29 -15.27 -0.17 15.06
C SER A 29 -14.97 1.13 15.83
N ASN A 30 -15.82 2.13 15.64
CA ASN A 30 -15.67 3.40 16.35
C ASN A 30 -15.84 3.27 17.85
N GLU A 31 -16.61 2.30 18.35
CA GLU A 31 -16.81 2.05 19.79
C GLU A 31 -15.47 1.77 20.48
N LEU A 32 -14.69 0.83 19.93
CA LEU A 32 -13.39 0.48 20.49
C LEU A 32 -12.37 1.62 20.39
N VAL A 33 -12.43 2.40 19.31
CA VAL A 33 -11.55 3.58 19.13
C VAL A 33 -11.93 4.70 20.09
N ALA A 34 -13.22 4.94 20.26
CA ALA A 34 -13.77 5.97 21.13
C ALA A 34 -13.40 5.71 22.59
N GLU A 35 -13.51 4.45 23.03
CA GLU A 35 -13.07 4.01 24.36
C GLU A 35 -11.57 4.31 24.58
N ARG A 36 -10.71 3.92 23.65
CA ARG A 36 -9.25 4.14 23.75
C ARG A 36 -8.84 5.62 23.70
N ALA A 37 -9.60 6.44 22.98
CA ALA A 37 -9.28 7.85 22.76
C ALA A 37 -10.03 8.81 23.71
N GLY A 38 -10.87 8.31 24.61
CA GLY A 38 -11.65 9.13 25.55
C GLY A 38 -12.67 10.05 24.85
N THR A 39 -13.28 9.57 23.76
CA THR A 39 -14.30 10.31 22.98
C THR A 39 -15.55 9.44 22.77
N THR A 40 -16.54 9.92 22.03
CA THR A 40 -17.70 9.11 21.59
C THR A 40 -17.62 8.72 20.11
N PRO A 41 -18.22 7.59 19.70
CA PRO A 41 -18.28 7.15 18.30
C PRO A 41 -18.91 8.19 17.37
N GLU A 42 -19.94 8.91 17.84
CA GLU A 42 -20.65 9.93 17.07
C GLU A 42 -19.71 11.09 16.74
N ARG A 43 -18.86 11.50 17.68
CA ARG A 43 -17.88 12.56 17.46
C ARG A 43 -16.83 12.16 16.42
N ILE A 44 -16.43 10.89 16.40
CA ILE A 44 -15.54 10.35 15.36
C ILE A 44 -16.24 10.37 14.01
N SER A 45 -17.46 9.85 13.93
CA SER A 45 -18.25 9.81 12.68
C SER A 45 -18.53 11.20 12.12
N VAL A 46 -18.95 12.16 12.95
CA VAL A 46 -19.25 13.54 12.51
C VAL A 46 -18.00 14.28 12.05
N LYS A 47 -16.87 14.12 12.74
CA LYS A 47 -15.64 14.87 12.42
C LYS A 47 -14.86 14.26 11.26
N ALA A 48 -14.79 12.92 11.18
CA ALA A 48 -13.93 12.22 10.24
C ALA A 48 -14.70 11.48 9.12
N GLY A 49 -16.01 11.24 9.29
CA GLY A 49 -16.79 10.42 8.36
C GLY A 49 -16.45 8.93 8.38
N ILE A 50 -15.62 8.48 9.33
CA ILE A 50 -15.14 7.10 9.39
C ILE A 50 -16.03 6.32 10.35
N HIS A 51 -16.59 5.19 9.90
CA HIS A 51 -17.42 4.29 10.72
C HIS A 51 -16.66 3.07 11.25
N SER A 52 -15.72 2.56 10.46
CA SER A 52 -14.82 1.47 10.84
C SER A 52 -13.48 1.65 10.13
N ARG A 53 -12.47 0.91 10.56
CA ARG A 53 -11.11 0.93 9.99
C ARG A 53 -10.46 -0.44 10.10
N CYS A 54 -9.47 -0.70 9.25
CA CYS A 54 -8.71 -1.94 9.27
C CYS A 54 -7.41 -1.75 10.07
N TYR A 55 -7.15 -2.64 11.03
CA TYR A 55 -5.89 -2.75 11.77
C TYR A 55 -5.20 -4.05 11.34
N ALA A 56 -3.89 -3.95 11.10
CA ALA A 56 -3.05 -5.12 10.89
C ALA A 56 -3.02 -5.98 12.15
N ALA A 57 -2.88 -7.30 11.97
CA ALA A 57 -2.67 -8.19 13.10
C ALA A 57 -1.29 -7.97 13.71
N ASP A 58 -1.08 -8.37 14.97
CA ASP A 58 0.21 -8.17 15.66
C ASP A 58 1.42 -8.83 14.97
N HIS A 59 1.17 -9.86 14.17
CA HIS A 59 2.18 -10.58 13.40
C HIS A 59 2.32 -10.07 11.95
N GLU A 60 1.53 -9.08 11.56
CA GLU A 60 1.49 -8.53 10.21
C GLU A 60 2.29 -7.22 10.17
N ALA A 61 3.43 -7.26 9.49
CA ALA A 61 4.28 -6.10 9.26
C ALA A 61 3.79 -5.29 8.05
N THR A 62 4.33 -4.10 7.82
CA THR A 62 3.94 -3.25 6.68
C THR A 62 4.25 -3.91 5.33
N SER A 63 5.29 -4.76 5.26
CA SER A 63 5.57 -5.52 4.05
C SER A 63 4.54 -6.59 3.70
N ASP A 64 3.78 -7.13 4.66
CA ASP A 64 2.76 -8.16 4.41
C ASP A 64 1.61 -7.67 3.49
N PRO A 65 0.87 -6.60 3.84
CA PRO A 65 -0.18 -6.08 2.97
C PRO A 65 0.40 -5.55 1.66
N ALA A 66 1.64 -5.04 1.66
CA ALA A 66 2.31 -4.60 0.44
C ALA A 66 2.61 -5.76 -0.51
N VAL A 67 3.00 -6.93 0.00
CA VAL A 67 3.20 -8.15 -0.81
C VAL A 67 1.90 -8.60 -1.46
N GLU A 68 0.82 -8.69 -0.68
CA GLU A 68 -0.46 -9.16 -1.19
C GLU A 68 -1.09 -8.17 -2.18
N ALA A 69 -0.99 -6.86 -1.90
CA ALA A 69 -1.41 -5.82 -2.85
C ALA A 69 -0.58 -5.86 -4.14
N ALA A 70 0.74 -6.10 -4.06
CA ALA A 70 1.60 -6.22 -5.23
C ALA A 70 1.26 -7.47 -6.07
N ARG A 71 0.94 -8.60 -5.43
CA ARG A 71 0.48 -9.82 -6.14
C ARG A 71 -0.83 -9.58 -6.87
N ALA A 72 -1.79 -8.93 -6.23
CA ALA A 72 -3.05 -8.55 -6.85
C ALA A 72 -2.82 -7.62 -8.06
N ALA A 73 -1.96 -6.61 -7.93
CA ALA A 73 -1.65 -5.69 -9.02
C ALA A 73 -0.94 -6.38 -10.20
N LEU A 74 -0.03 -7.32 -9.93
CA LEU A 74 0.63 -8.11 -10.97
C LEU A 74 -0.36 -9.02 -11.71
N ALA A 75 -1.30 -9.63 -10.98
CA ALA A 75 -2.35 -10.46 -11.55
C ALA A 75 -3.30 -9.65 -12.43
N ASP A 76 -3.74 -8.48 -11.96
CA ASP A 76 -4.58 -7.54 -12.71
C ASP A 76 -3.89 -7.05 -13.99
N ALA A 77 -2.59 -6.73 -13.89
CA ALA A 77 -1.77 -6.33 -15.04
C ALA A 77 -1.41 -7.49 -15.99
N GLY A 78 -1.61 -8.75 -15.59
CA GLY A 78 -1.24 -9.92 -16.39
C GLY A 78 0.27 -10.07 -16.63
N ILE A 79 1.11 -9.55 -15.73
CA ILE A 79 2.58 -9.59 -15.87
C ILE A 79 3.23 -10.43 -14.77
N ARG A 80 4.41 -10.96 -15.07
CA ARG A 80 5.24 -11.71 -14.13
C ARG A 80 6.11 -10.78 -13.30
N ALA A 81 6.36 -11.13 -12.04
CA ALA A 81 7.14 -10.31 -11.11
C ALA A 81 8.59 -10.07 -11.57
N ASP A 82 9.19 -10.99 -12.34
CA ASP A 82 10.54 -10.85 -12.89
C ASP A 82 10.64 -9.84 -14.05
N GLN A 83 9.50 -9.38 -14.58
CA GLN A 83 9.45 -8.30 -15.57
C GLN A 83 9.57 -6.91 -14.92
N LEU A 84 9.52 -6.84 -13.58
CA LEU A 84 9.68 -5.59 -12.84
C LEU A 84 11.14 -5.14 -12.82
N GLY A 85 11.42 -3.95 -13.36
CA GLY A 85 12.73 -3.31 -13.23
C GLY A 85 12.93 -2.56 -11.92
N ARG A 86 11.84 -2.17 -11.24
CA ARG A 86 11.88 -1.37 -10.01
C ARG A 86 10.64 -1.57 -9.14
N ILE A 87 10.84 -1.56 -7.82
CA ILE A 87 9.79 -1.56 -6.80
C ILE A 87 10.00 -0.31 -5.92
N VAL A 88 8.95 0.47 -5.74
CA VAL A 88 8.93 1.63 -4.84
C VAL A 88 7.85 1.41 -3.80
N VAL A 89 8.21 1.41 -2.52
CA VAL A 89 7.25 1.35 -1.41
C VAL A 89 7.17 2.73 -0.77
N ALA A 90 5.97 3.31 -0.74
CA ALA A 90 5.71 4.57 -0.03
C ALA A 90 5.14 4.25 1.36
N THR A 91 5.91 4.49 2.42
CA THR A 91 5.48 4.22 3.81
C THR A 91 6.11 5.19 4.80
N SER A 92 5.34 5.53 5.84
CA SER A 92 5.81 6.24 7.05
C SER A 92 6.00 5.31 8.26
N THR A 93 5.63 4.04 8.13
CA THR A 93 5.73 3.00 9.16
C THR A 93 6.53 1.80 8.59
N PRO A 94 7.83 1.96 8.28
CA PRO A 94 8.62 0.88 7.72
C PRO A 94 8.81 -0.25 8.74
N ASP A 95 9.01 -1.48 8.25
CA ASP A 95 9.23 -2.65 9.11
C ASP A 95 10.48 -2.47 9.98
N HIS A 96 11.52 -1.89 9.40
CA HIS A 96 12.80 -1.60 10.03
C HIS A 96 13.34 -0.26 9.54
N PRO A 97 14.16 0.45 10.33
CA PRO A 97 14.82 1.67 9.86
C PRO A 97 15.68 1.43 8.61
N ARG A 98 16.34 0.27 8.56
CA ARG A 98 17.04 -0.32 7.42
C ARG A 98 17.07 -1.84 7.60
N PRO A 99 17.03 -2.66 6.53
CA PRO A 99 16.87 -2.29 5.12
C PRO A 99 15.44 -1.80 4.79
N ALA A 100 15.26 -1.26 3.58
CA ALA A 100 13.95 -0.79 3.10
C ALA A 100 12.88 -1.88 3.12
N THR A 101 11.63 -1.52 3.43
CA THR A 101 10.45 -2.41 3.39
C THR A 101 10.23 -2.99 1.99
N ALA A 102 10.72 -2.32 0.95
CA ALA A 102 10.72 -2.84 -0.42
C ALA A 102 11.57 -4.12 -0.61
N CYS A 103 12.55 -4.39 0.25
CA CYS A 103 13.40 -5.58 0.18
C CYS A 103 12.62 -6.89 0.42
N PRO A 104 11.89 -7.07 1.54
CA PRO A 104 11.06 -8.25 1.75
C PRO A 104 9.96 -8.37 0.69
N VAL A 105 9.38 -7.24 0.24
CA VAL A 105 8.40 -7.24 -0.86
C VAL A 105 8.98 -7.86 -2.12
N ARG A 106 10.14 -7.36 -2.59
CA ARG A 106 10.84 -7.90 -3.77
C ARG A 106 11.08 -9.39 -3.67
N HIS A 107 11.58 -9.84 -2.52
CA HIS A 107 11.89 -11.24 -2.29
C HIS A 107 10.63 -12.11 -2.35
N ARG A 108 9.56 -11.70 -1.67
CA ARG A 108 8.32 -12.48 -1.52
C ARG A 108 7.44 -12.52 -2.77
N ILE A 109 7.51 -11.51 -3.63
CA ILE A 109 6.81 -11.52 -4.93
C ILE A 109 7.63 -12.21 -6.04
N GLY A 110 8.90 -12.55 -5.80
CA GLY A 110 9.75 -13.21 -6.78
C GLY A 110 10.27 -12.28 -7.88
N ALA A 111 10.67 -11.06 -7.54
CA ALA A 111 11.21 -10.06 -8.46
C ALA A 111 12.73 -9.81 -8.29
N PRO A 112 13.60 -10.82 -8.45
CA PRO A 112 15.02 -10.71 -8.06
C PRO A 112 15.80 -9.63 -8.82
N GLY A 113 15.40 -9.31 -10.06
CA GLY A 113 16.04 -8.28 -10.89
C GLY A 113 15.59 -6.83 -10.58
N ALA A 114 14.57 -6.64 -9.74
CA ALA A 114 14.04 -5.31 -9.47
C ALA A 114 14.96 -4.51 -8.52
N ALA A 115 15.26 -3.27 -8.90
CA ALA A 115 15.81 -2.30 -7.97
C ALA A 115 14.75 -1.93 -6.92
N VAL A 116 15.15 -1.76 -5.65
CA VAL A 116 14.22 -1.44 -4.56
C VAL A 116 14.51 -0.05 -4.00
N ARG A 117 13.45 0.70 -3.69
CA ARG A 117 13.53 1.98 -2.99
C ARG A 117 12.34 2.13 -2.06
N GLU A 118 12.59 2.70 -0.90
CA GLU A 118 11.55 3.20 -0.01
C GLU A 118 11.44 4.71 -0.13
N HIS A 119 10.21 5.23 -0.03
CA HIS A 119 9.95 6.66 -0.05
C HIS A 119 9.05 7.02 1.12
N THR A 120 9.60 7.70 2.11
CA THR A 120 8.82 8.26 3.21
C THR A 120 8.40 9.67 2.82
N GLN A 121 7.11 9.87 2.59
CA GLN A 121 6.49 11.19 2.59
C GLN A 121 5.37 11.12 3.60
N GLY A 122 5.28 12.11 4.50
CA GLY A 122 4.02 12.35 5.19
C GLY A 122 2.94 12.63 4.15
N THR A 123 1.67 12.33 4.46
CA THR A 123 0.55 12.71 3.59
C THR A 123 0.72 14.17 3.22
N GLY A 124 0.94 14.45 1.93
CA GLY A 124 1.38 15.75 1.44
C GLY A 124 0.52 16.87 2.03
N GLN A 125 1.20 17.86 2.61
CA GLN A 125 0.66 19.21 2.79
C GLN A 125 0.81 19.95 1.46
#